data_AF-A0A2X4VE26-F1
#
_entry.id   AF-A0A2X4VE26-F1
#
_cell.length_a   1.000
_cell.length_b   1.000
_cell.length_c   1.000
_cell.angle_alpha   90.00
_cell.angle_beta   90.00
_cell.angle_gamma   90.00
#
_symmetry.space_group_name_H-M   'P 1'
#
loop_
_entity.id
_entity.type
_entity.pdbx_description
1 polymer ?
#
loop_
_entity_poly.entity_id
_entity_poly.type
_entity_poly.pdbx_seq_one_letter_code
_entity_poly.pdbx_strand_id
1 'polypeptide(L)'
;MKAFNVAQILSNSESAFEDQLSVLNVRITSYRQDLMTLKQEQLEIYPLMAKVLLLESPELKNVTEIDVLQKQMKGQIAELNRQLLELKQQLDQERQRQNELSERIEPLEAEKVALLMRDPKFVELDSQLASLREQSQSISQLEQDIHLEAQEKGDEYRANEAFEYLMARRFGESDYRGKWIFRNMDSWLARQIDFPKNLRNYRTLLAMAQEVTNRREEIGPRLDDVSSRHEIMVNGAAKRVGLAPLLEQLTRLVSTIETRQGDIGRLHNLLRDSIVGESPLFVSIAEKMASVMQSLPLKQLDEMAKKTQSTQDDRLFARLRENVEQVSSLEHSLQAIQPQWEATNVQYERMRELSQHYAASGLNSAKYSYDIDQKQIVDLIKAIVLKQFGPRHLVEVLKSVRYVSEAGSSSSDNDWSWTSSSTSTKTSSSGTTRTSASTSTFSSRGSGSSSRGSSSSGSSSSSSSGSSFGGGSHRTSSSSGGGRFTTTDSF
;
A
#
# COMPACT_ATOMS: atom_id res chain seq x y z
N MET A 1 39.38 -56.61 27.98
CA MET A 1 38.95 -55.31 27.41
C MET A 1 38.67 -54.28 28.52
N LYS A 2 39.11 -53.02 28.37
CA LYS A 2 38.81 -51.93 29.35
C LYS A 2 37.37 -51.44 29.25
N ALA A 3 36.76 -51.01 30.35
CA ALA A 3 35.39 -50.47 30.37
C ALA A 3 35.15 -49.31 29.37
N PHE A 4 36.15 -48.44 29.19
CA PHE A 4 36.09 -47.35 28.21
C PHE A 4 35.84 -47.85 26.77
N ASN A 5 36.42 -48.99 26.38
CA ASN A 5 36.22 -49.55 25.05
C ASN A 5 34.79 -50.07 24.86
N VAL A 6 34.16 -50.62 25.91
CA VAL A 6 32.77 -51.07 25.89
C VAL A 6 31.82 -49.88 25.73
N ALA A 7 32.07 -48.81 26.48
CA ALA A 7 31.32 -47.55 26.36
C ALA A 7 31.46 -46.93 24.95
N GLN A 8 32.67 -46.97 24.39
CA GLN A 8 32.93 -46.46 23.03
C GLN A 8 32.19 -47.29 21.96
N ILE A 9 32.13 -48.62 22.11
CA ILE A 9 31.39 -49.50 21.19
C ILE A 9 29.88 -49.19 21.24
N LEU A 10 29.31 -49.04 22.45
CA LEU A 10 27.90 -48.70 22.64
C LEU A 10 27.58 -47.33 22.02
N SER A 11 28.40 -46.31 22.31
CA SER A 11 28.23 -44.96 21.75
C SER A 11 28.31 -44.96 20.22
N ASN A 12 29.28 -45.67 19.64
CA ASN A 12 29.40 -45.76 18.18
C ASN A 12 28.19 -46.45 17.54
N SER A 13 27.64 -47.48 18.19
CA SER A 13 26.44 -48.16 17.69
C SER A 13 25.16 -47.35 17.87
N GLU A 14 25.06 -46.55 18.93
CA GLU A 14 23.96 -45.59 19.14
C GLU A 14 23.98 -44.50 18.07
N SER A 15 25.15 -43.89 17.82
CA SER A 15 25.33 -42.91 16.75
C SER A 15 25.03 -43.50 15.37
N ALA A 16 25.40 -44.76 15.09
CA ALA A 16 25.07 -45.39 13.80
C ALA A 16 23.56 -45.57 13.57
N PHE A 17 22.79 -45.90 14.61
CA PHE A 17 21.32 -45.97 14.52
C PHE A 17 20.68 -44.59 14.44
N GLU A 18 21.22 -43.60 15.16
CA GLU A 18 20.80 -42.21 15.09
C GLU A 18 21.01 -41.63 13.68
N ASP A 19 22.17 -41.87 13.07
CA ASP A 19 22.48 -41.48 11.70
C ASP A 19 21.49 -42.10 10.71
N GLN A 20 21.22 -43.41 10.82
CA GLN A 20 20.24 -44.10 9.97
C GLN A 20 18.82 -43.53 10.16
N LEU A 21 18.40 -43.29 11.39
CA LEU A 21 17.09 -42.72 11.71
C LEU A 21 16.98 -41.29 11.17
N SER A 22 18.05 -40.49 11.27
CA SER A 22 18.09 -39.12 10.75
C SER A 22 17.92 -39.10 9.22
N VAL A 23 18.60 -40.00 8.49
CA VAL A 23 18.48 -40.12 7.03
C VAL A 23 17.06 -40.52 6.64
N LEU A 24 16.46 -41.47 7.34
CA LEU A 24 15.07 -41.89 7.10
C LEU A 24 14.08 -40.76 7.43
N ASN A 25 14.29 -40.01 8.52
CA ASN A 25 13.46 -38.86 8.89
C ASN A 25 13.52 -37.75 7.85
N VAL A 26 14.73 -37.40 7.38
CA VAL A 26 14.92 -36.42 6.31
C VAL A 26 14.16 -36.85 5.06
N ARG A 27 14.26 -38.13 4.67
CA ARG A 27 13.59 -38.66 3.48
C ARG A 27 12.06 -38.72 3.61
N ILE A 28 11.53 -39.12 4.77
CA ILE A 28 10.08 -39.08 5.03
C ILE A 28 9.57 -37.64 4.99
N THR A 29 10.32 -36.72 5.59
CA THR A 29 9.95 -35.30 5.60
C THR A 29 9.98 -34.70 4.20
N SER A 30 11.00 -35.02 3.38
CA SER A 30 11.05 -34.57 1.99
C SER A 30 9.89 -35.12 1.17
N TYR A 31 9.59 -36.43 1.26
CA TYR A 31 8.44 -37.00 0.54
C TYR A 31 7.10 -36.39 0.96
N ARG A 32 6.92 -36.08 2.25
CA ARG A 32 5.71 -35.38 2.72
C ARG A 32 5.63 -33.97 2.18
N GLN A 33 6.74 -33.23 2.16
CA GLN A 33 6.79 -31.89 1.61
C GLN A 33 6.46 -31.91 0.11
N ASP A 34 7.09 -32.80 -0.65
CA ASP A 34 6.85 -32.96 -2.09
C ASP A 34 5.40 -33.39 -2.39
N LEU A 35 4.82 -34.25 -1.55
CA LEU A 35 3.41 -34.63 -1.67
C LEU A 35 2.49 -33.43 -1.42
N MET A 36 2.78 -32.59 -0.43
CA MET A 36 1.99 -31.39 -0.15
C MET A 36 2.07 -30.37 -1.29
N THR A 37 3.26 -30.14 -1.85
CA THR A 37 3.42 -29.22 -2.98
C THR A 37 2.69 -29.73 -4.22
N LEU A 38 2.81 -31.01 -4.55
CA LEU A 38 2.10 -31.60 -5.70
C LEU A 38 0.58 -31.56 -5.52
N LYS A 39 0.07 -31.84 -4.31
CA LYS A 39 -1.37 -31.74 -4.03
C LYS A 39 -1.86 -30.29 -4.11
N GLN A 40 -1.06 -29.32 -3.68
CA GLN A 40 -1.38 -27.91 -3.86
C GLN A 40 -1.42 -27.52 -5.35
N GLU A 41 -0.43 -27.94 -6.14
CA GLU A 41 -0.42 -27.69 -7.58
C GLU A 41 -1.65 -28.30 -8.29
N GLN A 42 -2.08 -29.50 -7.89
CA GLN A 42 -3.32 -30.10 -8.40
C GLN A 42 -4.54 -29.21 -8.13
N LEU A 43 -4.64 -28.66 -6.91
CA LEU A 43 -5.73 -27.75 -6.53
C LEU A 43 -5.71 -26.43 -7.30
N GLU A 44 -4.55 -25.98 -7.79
CA GLU A 44 -4.42 -24.78 -8.63
C GLU A 44 -4.79 -25.06 -10.10
N ILE A 45 -4.58 -26.29 -10.58
CA ILE A 45 -4.89 -26.68 -11.96
C ILE A 45 -6.41 -26.76 -12.20
N TYR A 46 -7.19 -27.29 -11.25
CA TYR A 46 -8.65 -27.45 -11.44
C TYR A 46 -9.39 -26.13 -11.73
N PRO A 47 -9.19 -25.02 -10.98
CA PRO A 47 -9.79 -23.73 -11.29
C PRO A 47 -9.39 -23.17 -12.66
N LEU A 48 -8.15 -23.43 -13.11
CA LEU A 48 -7.67 -22.97 -14.41
C LEU A 48 -8.35 -23.74 -15.56
N MET A 49 -8.43 -25.07 -15.44
CA MET A 49 -9.18 -25.90 -16.39
C MET A 49 -10.66 -25.51 -16.40
N ALA A 50 -11.25 -25.29 -15.22
CA ALA A 50 -12.62 -24.82 -15.11
C ALA A 50 -12.83 -23.46 -15.81
N LYS A 51 -11.91 -22.51 -15.63
CA LYS A 51 -11.97 -21.21 -16.32
C LYS A 51 -11.94 -21.37 -17.85
N VAL A 52 -11.00 -22.15 -18.38
CA VAL A 52 -10.90 -22.38 -19.84
C VAL A 52 -12.17 -23.01 -20.38
N LEU A 53 -12.67 -24.04 -19.70
CA LEU A 53 -13.87 -24.76 -20.10
C LEU A 53 -15.14 -23.90 -20.02
N LEU A 54 -15.21 -22.97 -19.07
CA LEU A 54 -16.35 -22.05 -18.94
C LEU A 54 -16.31 -20.97 -20.03
N LEU A 55 -15.12 -20.45 -20.37
CA LEU A 55 -14.95 -19.45 -21.45
C LEU A 55 -15.31 -20.03 -22.82
N GLU A 56 -14.91 -21.26 -23.09
CA GLU A 56 -15.18 -21.91 -24.38
C GLU A 56 -16.56 -22.57 -24.43
N SER A 57 -17.12 -22.92 -23.27
CA SER A 57 -18.46 -23.52 -23.12
C SER A 57 -18.75 -24.67 -24.11
N PRO A 58 -17.88 -25.70 -24.21
CA PRO A 58 -18.10 -26.83 -25.10
C PRO A 58 -19.29 -27.69 -24.66
N GLU A 59 -19.97 -28.36 -25.59
CA GLU A 59 -21.10 -29.25 -25.27
C GLU A 59 -20.65 -30.53 -24.56
N LEU A 60 -20.84 -30.57 -23.24
CA LEU A 60 -20.50 -31.72 -22.41
C LEU A 60 -21.74 -32.58 -22.12
N LYS A 61 -22.07 -33.50 -23.02
CA LYS A 61 -23.19 -34.44 -22.84
C LYS A 61 -23.00 -35.44 -21.69
N ASN A 62 -21.78 -35.57 -21.16
CA ASN A 62 -21.40 -36.66 -20.25
C ASN A 62 -21.33 -36.23 -18.77
N VAL A 63 -21.36 -34.93 -18.45
CA VAL A 63 -21.27 -34.41 -17.07
C VAL A 63 -22.40 -33.41 -16.82
N THR A 64 -23.48 -33.89 -16.23
CA THR A 64 -24.73 -33.13 -16.01
C THR A 64 -24.53 -31.91 -15.10
N GLU A 65 -23.72 -32.04 -14.05
CA GLU A 65 -23.46 -30.95 -13.10
C GLU A 65 -22.74 -29.76 -13.76
N ILE A 66 -21.78 -30.04 -14.62
CA ILE A 66 -21.02 -29.01 -15.35
C ILE A 66 -21.90 -28.32 -16.41
N ASP A 67 -22.75 -29.08 -17.11
CA ASP A 67 -23.73 -28.52 -18.05
C ASP A 67 -24.73 -27.59 -17.33
N VAL A 68 -25.18 -27.95 -16.13
CA VAL A 68 -26.04 -27.07 -15.30
C VAL A 68 -25.32 -25.77 -14.94
N LEU A 69 -24.05 -25.83 -14.54
CA LEU A 69 -23.24 -24.64 -14.21
C LEU A 69 -23.00 -23.75 -15.43
N GLN A 70 -22.72 -24.33 -16.60
CA GLN A 70 -22.61 -23.58 -17.85
C GLN A 70 -23.93 -22.90 -18.25
N LYS A 71 -25.06 -23.61 -18.12
CA LYS A 71 -26.40 -23.04 -18.38
C LYS A 71 -26.73 -21.92 -17.41
N GLN A 72 -26.37 -22.07 -16.13
CA GLN A 72 -26.53 -21.02 -15.14
C GLN A 72 -25.75 -19.76 -15.55
N MET A 73 -24.49 -19.89 -15.96
CA MET A 73 -23.68 -18.77 -16.45
C MET A 73 -24.32 -18.08 -17.65
N LYS A 74 -24.68 -18.87 -18.68
CA LYS A 74 -25.33 -18.34 -19.89
C LYS A 74 -26.65 -17.62 -19.57
N GLY A 75 -27.43 -18.17 -18.63
CA GLY A 75 -28.67 -17.55 -18.15
C GLY A 75 -28.44 -16.22 -17.44
N GLN A 76 -27.40 -16.13 -16.59
CA GLN A 76 -27.03 -14.88 -15.92
C GLN A 76 -26.54 -13.81 -16.91
N ILE A 77 -25.71 -14.19 -17.89
CA ILE A 77 -25.27 -13.27 -18.95
C ILE A 77 -26.46 -12.79 -19.79
N ALA A 78 -27.40 -13.69 -20.12
CA ALA A 78 -28.62 -13.32 -20.84
C ALA A 78 -29.48 -12.34 -20.03
N GLU A 79 -29.62 -12.55 -18.72
CA GLU A 79 -30.36 -11.65 -17.84
C GLU A 79 -29.68 -10.27 -17.72
N LEU A 80 -28.35 -10.21 -17.60
CA LEU A 80 -27.61 -8.95 -17.63
C LEU A 80 -27.81 -8.20 -18.95
N ASN A 81 -27.80 -8.91 -20.09
CA ASN A 81 -28.08 -8.32 -21.40
C ASN A 81 -29.53 -7.80 -21.50
N ARG A 82 -30.50 -8.53 -20.93
CA ARG A 82 -31.91 -8.12 -20.87
C ARG A 82 -32.06 -6.82 -20.06
N GLN A 83 -31.45 -6.77 -18.87
CA GLN A 83 -31.46 -5.57 -18.02
C GLN A 83 -30.80 -4.38 -18.70
N LEU A 84 -29.69 -4.60 -19.41
CA LEU A 84 -29.00 -3.56 -20.17
C LEU A 84 -29.88 -3.01 -21.30
N LEU A 85 -30.57 -3.87 -22.03
CA LEU A 85 -31.50 -3.45 -23.08
C LEU A 85 -32.67 -2.64 -22.50
N GLU A 86 -33.24 -3.11 -21.40
CA GLU A 86 -34.33 -2.43 -20.70
C GLU A 86 -33.91 -1.03 -20.21
N LEU A 87 -32.72 -0.92 -19.59
CA LEU A 87 -32.18 0.36 -19.14
C LEU A 87 -31.87 1.31 -20.31
N LYS A 88 -31.36 0.80 -21.44
CA LYS A 88 -31.15 1.63 -22.64
C LYS A 88 -32.45 2.16 -23.20
N GLN A 89 -33.48 1.34 -23.30
CA GLN A 89 -34.80 1.77 -23.74
C GLN A 89 -35.38 2.83 -22.80
N GLN A 90 -35.25 2.65 -21.48
CA GLN A 90 -35.67 3.64 -20.51
C GLN A 90 -34.87 4.94 -20.63
N LEU A 91 -33.54 4.87 -20.81
CA LEU A 91 -32.69 6.04 -21.03
C LEU A 91 -33.13 6.84 -22.27
N ASP A 92 -33.44 6.16 -23.36
CA ASP A 92 -33.92 6.82 -24.59
C ASP A 92 -35.27 7.50 -24.37
N GLN A 93 -36.18 6.87 -23.63
CA GLN A 93 -37.45 7.49 -23.23
C GLN A 93 -37.26 8.72 -22.34
N GLU A 94 -36.36 8.67 -21.35
CA GLU A 94 -36.08 9.83 -20.49
C GLU A 94 -35.42 10.97 -21.28
N ARG A 95 -34.55 10.66 -22.27
CA ARG A 95 -33.97 11.66 -23.17
C ARG A 95 -35.01 12.31 -24.07
N GLN A 96 -35.98 11.54 -24.57
CA GLN A 96 -37.10 12.10 -25.33
C GLN A 96 -37.92 13.06 -24.46
N ARG A 97 -38.25 12.66 -23.22
CA ARG A 97 -38.93 13.54 -22.26
C ARG A 97 -38.12 14.80 -21.95
N GLN A 98 -36.79 14.69 -21.89
CA GLN A 98 -35.90 15.84 -21.64
C GLN A 98 -35.97 16.84 -22.79
N ASN A 99 -35.94 16.34 -24.02
CA ASN A 99 -36.07 17.18 -25.22
C ASN A 99 -37.45 17.85 -25.25
N GLU A 100 -38.53 17.08 -25.05
CA GLU A 100 -39.90 17.62 -25.00
C GLU A 100 -40.06 18.70 -23.91
N LEU A 101 -39.46 18.49 -22.74
CA LEU A 101 -39.50 19.45 -21.65
C LEU A 101 -38.68 20.70 -21.97
N SER A 102 -37.53 20.54 -22.63
CA SER A 102 -36.69 21.67 -23.06
C SER A 102 -37.40 22.51 -24.12
N GLU A 103 -38.05 21.88 -25.10
CA GLU A 103 -38.89 22.54 -26.10
C GLU A 103 -40.07 23.31 -25.48
N ARG A 104 -40.60 22.85 -24.34
CA ARG A 104 -41.63 23.58 -23.59
C ARG A 104 -41.07 24.74 -22.75
N ILE A 105 -39.85 24.62 -22.25
CA ILE A 105 -39.20 25.64 -21.42
C ILE A 105 -38.77 26.84 -22.27
N GLU A 106 -38.20 26.62 -23.45
CA GLU A 106 -37.69 27.67 -24.34
C GLU A 106 -38.68 28.82 -24.60
N PRO A 107 -39.95 28.59 -25.04
CA PRO A 107 -40.90 29.68 -25.26
C PRO A 107 -41.29 30.40 -23.96
N LEU A 108 -41.33 29.69 -22.83
CA LEU A 108 -41.64 30.26 -21.51
C LEU A 108 -40.48 31.12 -20.98
N GLU A 109 -39.23 30.75 -21.28
CA GLU A 109 -38.07 31.61 -20.99
C GLU A 109 -38.11 32.91 -21.81
N ALA A 110 -38.44 32.80 -23.11
CA ALA A 110 -38.62 33.96 -23.97
C ALA A 110 -39.77 34.86 -23.47
N GLU A 111 -40.90 34.29 -23.05
CA GLU A 111 -42.02 35.02 -22.47
C GLU A 111 -41.65 35.70 -21.14
N LYS A 112 -40.90 35.02 -20.27
CA LYS A 112 -40.36 35.60 -19.03
C LYS A 112 -39.50 36.83 -19.33
N VAL A 113 -38.58 36.72 -20.29
CA VAL A 113 -37.73 37.85 -20.69
C VAL A 113 -38.57 38.99 -21.26
N ALA A 114 -39.54 38.70 -22.13
CA ALA A 114 -40.44 39.71 -22.68
C ALA A 114 -41.27 40.42 -21.60
N LEU A 115 -41.76 39.68 -20.60
CA LEU A 115 -42.48 40.24 -19.45
C LEU A 115 -41.60 41.18 -18.61
N LEU A 116 -40.35 40.78 -18.37
CA LEU A 116 -39.39 41.59 -17.62
C LEU A 116 -39.01 42.87 -18.38
N MET A 117 -38.74 42.77 -19.68
CA MET A 117 -38.40 43.93 -20.53
C MET A 117 -39.57 44.92 -20.69
N ARG A 118 -40.81 44.46 -20.53
CA ARG A 118 -42.00 45.33 -20.56
C ARG A 118 -42.17 46.16 -19.29
N ASP A 119 -41.58 45.75 -18.17
CA ASP A 119 -41.63 46.50 -16.91
C ASP A 119 -40.49 47.53 -16.87
N PRO A 120 -40.80 48.85 -16.94
CA PRO A 120 -39.77 49.88 -16.94
C PRO A 120 -38.94 49.88 -15.64
N LYS A 121 -39.51 49.42 -14.51
CA LYS A 121 -38.79 49.32 -13.25
C LYS A 121 -37.71 48.25 -13.30
N PHE A 122 -37.94 47.17 -14.05
CA PHE A 122 -36.94 46.11 -14.21
C PHE A 122 -35.77 46.58 -15.07
N VAL A 123 -36.05 47.27 -16.18
CA VAL A 123 -35.00 47.79 -17.08
C VAL A 123 -34.12 48.82 -16.36
N GLU A 124 -34.71 49.70 -15.56
CA GLU A 124 -33.96 50.63 -14.72
C GLU A 124 -33.09 49.88 -13.72
N LEU A 125 -33.66 48.89 -13.02
CA LEU A 125 -32.97 48.12 -12.01
C LEU A 125 -31.82 47.26 -12.59
N ASP A 126 -32.00 46.68 -13.77
CA ASP A 126 -30.96 45.93 -14.50
C ASP A 126 -29.79 46.86 -14.91
N SER A 127 -30.11 48.07 -15.40
CA SER A 127 -29.08 49.07 -15.71
C SER A 127 -28.32 49.55 -14.47
N GLN A 128 -29.02 49.75 -13.34
CA GLN A 128 -28.42 50.09 -12.05
C GLN A 128 -27.50 48.96 -11.56
N LEU A 129 -27.96 47.71 -11.66
CA LEU A 129 -27.18 46.54 -11.27
C LEU A 129 -25.91 46.39 -12.12
N ALA A 130 -26.00 46.58 -13.45
CA ALA A 130 -24.84 46.57 -14.34
C ALA A 130 -23.82 47.65 -13.96
N SER A 131 -24.29 48.89 -13.73
CA SER A 131 -23.41 50.01 -13.35
C SER A 131 -22.73 49.79 -11.99
N LEU A 132 -23.44 49.24 -11.01
CA LEU A 132 -22.89 48.94 -9.68
C LEU A 132 -21.89 47.79 -9.73
N ARG A 133 -22.09 46.78 -10.59
CA ARG A 133 -21.12 45.70 -10.79
C ARG A 133 -19.82 46.22 -11.38
N GLU A 134 -19.91 47.09 -12.39
CA GLU A 134 -18.74 47.73 -12.99
C GLU A 134 -17.99 48.63 -11.98
N GLN A 135 -18.73 49.43 -11.19
CA GLN A 135 -18.16 50.22 -10.10
C GLN A 135 -17.49 49.34 -9.03
N SER A 136 -18.13 48.25 -8.62
CA SER A 136 -17.57 47.32 -7.64
C SER A 136 -16.29 46.66 -8.17
N GLN A 137 -16.27 46.27 -9.44
CA GLN A 137 -15.10 45.66 -10.07
C GLN A 137 -13.95 46.66 -10.18
N SER A 138 -14.21 47.87 -10.66
CA SER A 138 -13.20 48.93 -10.76
C SER A 138 -12.64 49.34 -9.40
N ILE A 139 -13.47 49.45 -8.36
CA ILE A 139 -13.00 49.72 -6.99
C ILE A 139 -12.21 48.55 -6.42
N SER A 140 -12.58 47.31 -6.71
CA SER A 140 -11.81 46.14 -6.26
C SER A 140 -10.43 46.09 -6.90
N GLN A 141 -10.32 46.43 -8.19
CA GLN A 141 -9.03 46.55 -8.88
C GLN A 141 -8.20 47.70 -8.32
N LEU A 142 -8.82 48.88 -8.15
CA LEU A 142 -8.17 50.05 -7.57
C LEU A 142 -7.69 49.81 -6.14
N GLU A 143 -8.46 49.06 -5.34
CA GLU A 143 -8.08 48.66 -3.98
C GLU A 143 -6.82 47.79 -4.02
N GLN A 144 -6.79 46.77 -4.87
CA GLN A 144 -5.62 45.90 -5.00
C GLN A 144 -4.38 46.71 -5.38
N ASP A 145 -4.48 47.58 -6.37
CA ASP A 145 -3.35 48.41 -6.84
C ASP A 145 -2.86 49.35 -5.73
N ILE A 146 -3.76 50.05 -5.03
CA ILE A 146 -3.40 51.00 -3.98
C ILE A 146 -2.87 50.29 -2.73
N HIS A 147 -3.40 49.12 -2.35
CA HIS A 147 -2.87 48.36 -1.23
C HIS A 147 -1.49 47.79 -1.52
N LEU A 148 -1.25 47.28 -2.74
CA LEU A 148 0.08 46.85 -3.16
C LEU A 148 1.06 48.03 -3.15
N GLU A 149 0.68 49.16 -3.75
CA GLU A 149 1.53 50.37 -3.78
C GLU A 149 1.79 50.91 -2.36
N ALA A 150 0.78 50.94 -1.49
CA ALA A 150 0.91 51.39 -0.11
C ALA A 150 1.73 50.43 0.75
N GLN A 151 1.67 49.13 0.48
CA GLN A 151 2.49 48.13 1.16
C GLN A 151 3.95 48.26 0.74
N GLU A 152 4.24 48.20 -0.57
CA GLU A 152 5.60 48.30 -1.12
C GLU A 152 6.27 49.60 -0.69
N LYS A 153 5.63 50.74 -0.91
CA LYS A 153 6.18 52.05 -0.50
C LYS A 153 6.19 52.20 1.02
N GLY A 154 5.21 51.64 1.71
CA GLY A 154 5.15 51.65 3.18
C GLY A 154 6.33 50.92 3.80
N ASP A 155 6.72 49.79 3.21
CA ASP A 155 7.92 49.03 3.61
C ASP A 155 9.21 49.81 3.30
N GLU A 156 9.30 50.50 2.16
CA GLU A 156 10.42 51.40 1.85
C GLU A 156 10.58 52.51 2.91
N TYR A 157 9.47 53.15 3.33
CA TYR A 157 9.50 54.17 4.38
C TYR A 157 9.90 53.58 5.75
N ARG A 158 9.43 52.38 6.10
CA ARG A 158 9.75 51.69 7.37
C ARG A 158 11.18 51.14 7.41
N ALA A 159 11.73 50.73 6.28
CA ALA A 159 13.11 50.24 6.19
C ALA A 159 14.15 51.34 6.51
N ASN A 160 13.77 52.61 6.41
CA ASN A 160 14.64 53.71 6.81
C ASN A 160 14.55 53.98 8.32
N GLU A 161 15.59 53.58 9.05
CA GLU A 161 15.69 53.74 10.51
C GLU A 161 15.53 55.21 10.99
N ALA A 162 16.04 56.18 10.23
CA ALA A 162 15.95 57.59 10.58
C ALA A 162 14.50 58.12 10.42
N PHE A 163 13.78 57.66 9.40
CA PHE A 163 12.38 57.97 9.20
C PHE A 163 11.52 57.35 10.31
N GLU A 164 11.73 56.07 10.61
CA GLU A 164 11.00 55.37 11.67
C GLU A 164 11.26 56.01 13.04
N TYR A 165 12.51 56.36 13.35
CA TYR A 165 12.87 57.03 14.60
C TYR A 165 12.17 58.39 14.77
N LEU A 166 12.15 59.23 13.73
CA LEU A 166 11.48 60.53 13.77
C LEU A 166 9.95 60.38 13.84
N MET A 167 9.40 59.36 13.18
CA MET A 167 7.98 59.01 13.23
C MET A 167 7.58 58.54 14.64
N ALA A 168 8.36 57.66 15.27
CA ALA A 168 8.11 57.16 16.64
C ALA A 168 8.14 58.28 17.69
N ARG A 169 8.98 59.31 17.47
CA ARG A 169 9.04 60.51 18.32
C ARG A 169 7.93 61.53 18.05
N ARG A 170 7.10 61.32 17.02
CA ARG A 170 6.08 62.28 16.55
C ARG A 170 6.69 63.63 16.20
N PHE A 171 7.88 63.63 15.59
CA PHE A 171 8.55 64.87 15.17
C PHE A 171 7.66 65.66 14.19
N GLY A 172 7.43 66.95 14.45
CA GLY A 172 6.55 67.79 13.62
C GLY A 172 5.05 67.72 13.95
N GLU A 173 4.64 66.94 14.94
CA GLU A 173 3.29 66.97 15.51
C GLU A 173 3.25 67.86 16.77
N SER A 174 2.04 68.30 17.19
CA SER A 174 1.83 69.08 18.43
C SER A 174 2.32 68.35 19.68
N ASP A 175 2.37 67.02 19.61
CA ASP A 175 2.69 66.13 20.73
C ASP A 175 4.19 65.80 20.84
N TYR A 176 5.05 66.49 20.09
CA TYR A 176 6.49 66.26 20.12
C TYR A 176 7.10 66.62 21.49
N ARG A 177 7.64 65.63 22.21
CA ARG A 177 8.16 65.79 23.60
C ARG A 177 9.68 66.00 23.71
N GLY A 178 10.37 66.34 22.62
CA GLY A 178 11.83 66.49 22.64
C GLY A 178 12.34 67.75 23.36
N LYS A 179 13.32 67.59 24.25
CA LYS A 179 14.06 68.71 24.87
C LYS A 179 14.88 69.47 23.80
N TRP A 180 15.22 70.75 24.04
CA TRP A 180 15.80 71.67 23.04
C TRP A 180 17.02 71.11 22.25
N ILE A 181 17.92 70.38 22.92
CA ILE A 181 19.11 69.77 22.28
C ILE A 181 18.69 68.69 21.28
N PHE A 182 17.82 67.76 21.69
CA PHE A 182 17.30 66.71 20.82
C PHE A 182 16.46 67.27 19.68
N ARG A 183 15.77 68.40 19.89
CA ARG A 183 14.98 69.06 18.84
C ARG A 183 15.84 69.61 17.69
N ASN A 184 17.04 70.12 17.99
CA ASN A 184 17.97 70.59 16.95
C ASN A 184 18.58 69.41 16.18
N MET A 185 18.94 68.32 16.87
CA MET A 185 19.44 67.10 16.23
C MET A 185 18.39 66.43 15.36
N ASP A 186 17.18 66.23 15.89
CA ASP A 186 16.05 65.64 15.18
C ASP A 186 15.63 66.55 14.00
N SER A 187 15.76 67.89 14.11
CA SER A 187 15.54 68.82 12.99
C SER A 187 16.63 68.78 11.91
N TRP A 188 17.88 68.50 12.27
CA TRP A 188 18.95 68.31 11.28
C TRP A 188 18.72 66.99 10.54
N LEU A 189 18.44 65.90 11.27
CA LEU A 189 18.11 64.60 10.70
C LEU A 189 16.87 64.66 9.80
N ALA A 190 15.84 65.38 10.23
CA ALA A 190 14.61 65.58 9.45
C ALA A 190 14.83 66.30 8.11
N ARG A 191 15.85 67.17 8.00
CA ARG A 191 16.19 67.83 6.74
C ARG A 191 16.95 66.91 5.79
N GLN A 192 17.80 66.02 6.31
CA GLN A 192 18.60 65.07 5.51
C GLN A 192 17.74 64.02 4.79
N ILE A 193 16.60 63.65 5.38
CA ILE A 193 15.68 62.65 4.79
C ILE A 193 14.38 63.26 4.29
N ASP A 194 14.32 64.59 4.09
CA ASP A 194 13.09 65.32 3.70
C ASP A 194 11.85 64.88 4.49
N PHE A 195 12.00 64.70 5.80
CA PHE A 195 11.01 64.04 6.67
C PHE A 195 9.60 64.63 6.56
N PRO A 196 9.36 65.96 6.54
CA PRO A 196 8.01 66.51 6.41
C PRO A 196 7.30 66.12 5.11
N LYS A 197 8.05 66.01 4.01
CA LYS A 197 7.52 65.63 2.69
C LYS A 197 7.22 64.13 2.65
N ASN A 198 8.16 63.32 3.13
CA ASN A 198 8.00 61.87 3.20
C ASN A 198 6.86 61.45 4.15
N LEU A 199 6.71 62.14 5.30
CA LEU A 199 5.59 61.94 6.22
C LEU A 199 4.23 62.27 5.59
N ARG A 200 4.15 63.34 4.80
CA ARG A 200 2.93 63.71 4.07
C ARG A 200 2.57 62.67 3.00
N ASN A 201 3.55 62.22 2.21
CA ASN A 201 3.34 61.19 1.19
C ASN A 201 2.88 59.87 1.83
N TYR A 202 3.56 59.43 2.89
CA TYR A 202 3.20 58.23 3.65
C TYR A 202 1.76 58.30 4.19
N ARG A 203 1.37 59.40 4.84
CA ARG A 203 0.00 59.60 5.32
C ARG A 203 -1.02 59.64 4.18
N THR A 204 -0.66 60.19 3.03
CA THR A 204 -1.53 60.25 1.85
C THR A 204 -1.79 58.85 1.30
N LEU A 205 -0.76 57.99 1.22
CA LEU A 205 -0.90 56.59 0.80
C LEU A 205 -1.83 55.80 1.74
N LEU A 206 -1.64 55.93 3.06
CA LEU A 206 -2.51 55.29 4.04
C LEU A 206 -3.95 55.81 3.97
N ALA A 207 -4.14 57.12 3.79
CA ALA A 207 -5.46 57.72 3.63
C ALA A 207 -6.15 57.27 2.34
N MET A 208 -5.41 57.13 1.23
CA MET A 208 -5.92 56.60 -0.04
C MET A 208 -6.33 55.13 0.09
N ALA A 209 -5.50 54.29 0.73
CA ALA A 209 -5.82 52.89 0.98
C ALA A 209 -7.10 52.75 1.83
N GLN A 210 -7.21 53.54 2.91
CA GLN A 210 -8.40 53.55 3.76
C GLN A 210 -9.64 54.05 3.01
N GLU A 211 -9.52 55.12 2.22
CA GLU A 211 -10.63 55.69 1.45
C GLU A 211 -11.19 54.68 0.43
N VAL A 212 -10.32 53.92 -0.24
CA VAL A 212 -10.77 52.92 -1.22
C VAL A 212 -11.43 51.71 -0.54
N THR A 213 -10.91 51.28 0.61
CA THR A 213 -11.57 50.25 1.43
C THR A 213 -12.94 50.73 1.91
N ASN A 214 -13.08 51.97 2.38
CA ASN A 214 -14.38 52.54 2.76
C ASN A 214 -15.36 52.55 1.57
N ARG A 215 -14.91 52.95 0.37
CA ARG A 215 -15.76 52.93 -0.85
C ARG A 215 -16.23 51.54 -1.22
N ARG A 216 -15.38 50.52 -1.04
CA ARG A 216 -15.77 49.12 -1.26
C ARG A 216 -16.84 48.68 -0.28
N GLU A 217 -16.67 49.01 0.99
CA GLU A 217 -17.65 48.72 2.05
C GLU A 217 -18.99 49.43 1.81
N GLU A 218 -19.00 50.61 1.20
CA GLU A 218 -20.22 51.33 0.85
C GLU A 218 -20.99 50.71 -0.34
N ILE A 219 -20.27 50.16 -1.33
CA ILE A 219 -20.89 49.60 -2.54
C ILE A 219 -21.46 48.20 -2.30
N GLY A 220 -20.80 47.37 -1.48
CA GLY A 220 -21.23 45.99 -1.23
C GLY A 220 -22.71 45.88 -0.84
N PRO A 221 -23.18 46.54 0.24
CA PRO A 221 -24.57 46.49 0.67
C PRO A 221 -25.57 47.02 -0.38
N ARG A 222 -25.16 48.01 -1.19
CA ARG A 222 -26.00 48.56 -2.27
C ARG A 222 -26.16 47.55 -3.40
N LEU A 223 -25.06 46.88 -3.77
CA LEU A 223 -25.08 45.82 -4.77
C LEU A 223 -25.93 44.63 -4.30
N ASP A 224 -25.84 44.25 -3.02
CA ASP A 224 -26.63 43.18 -2.41
C ASP A 224 -28.13 43.51 -2.37
N ASP A 225 -28.52 44.75 -2.03
CA ASP A 225 -29.93 45.18 -2.04
C ASP A 225 -30.51 45.22 -3.47
N VAL A 226 -29.78 45.81 -4.42
CA VAL A 226 -30.23 45.89 -5.83
C VAL A 226 -30.29 44.49 -6.45
N SER A 227 -29.31 43.63 -6.19
CA SER A 227 -29.34 42.24 -6.69
C SER A 227 -30.48 41.43 -6.07
N SER A 228 -30.76 41.58 -4.77
CA SER A 228 -31.89 40.91 -4.12
C SER A 228 -33.23 41.34 -4.73
N ARG A 229 -33.41 42.65 -5.00
CA ARG A 229 -34.62 43.17 -5.67
C ARG A 229 -34.72 42.66 -7.11
N HIS A 230 -33.59 42.60 -7.83
CA HIS A 230 -33.51 42.03 -9.17
C HIS A 230 -34.00 40.57 -9.16
N GLU A 231 -33.47 39.75 -8.26
CA GLU A 231 -33.84 38.34 -8.13
C GLU A 231 -35.32 38.16 -7.79
N ILE A 232 -35.89 39.00 -6.91
CA ILE A 232 -37.32 38.96 -6.59
C ILE A 232 -38.16 39.21 -7.85
N MET A 233 -37.80 40.19 -8.69
CA MET A 233 -38.52 40.47 -9.93
C MET A 233 -38.39 39.34 -10.95
N VAL A 234 -37.19 38.79 -11.14
CA VAL A 234 -36.94 37.65 -12.04
C VAL A 234 -37.70 36.42 -11.58
N ASN A 235 -37.63 36.07 -10.29
CA ASN A 235 -38.34 34.94 -9.71
C ASN A 235 -39.86 35.13 -9.76
N GLY A 236 -40.33 36.37 -9.56
CA GLY A 236 -41.74 36.73 -9.74
C GLY A 236 -42.22 36.51 -11.18
N ALA A 237 -41.44 36.92 -12.17
CA ALA A 237 -41.73 36.69 -13.58
C ALA A 237 -41.70 35.19 -13.93
N ALA A 238 -40.70 34.44 -13.45
CA ALA A 238 -40.61 33.00 -13.64
C ALA A 238 -41.82 32.24 -13.05
N LYS A 239 -42.33 32.68 -11.89
CA LYS A 239 -43.56 32.12 -11.28
C LYS A 239 -44.80 32.45 -12.10
N ARG A 240 -44.93 33.67 -12.64
CA ARG A 240 -46.08 34.08 -13.48
C ARG A 240 -46.19 33.27 -14.76
N VAL A 241 -45.05 32.94 -15.36
CA VAL A 241 -44.98 32.14 -16.59
C VAL A 241 -45.04 30.63 -16.31
N GLY A 242 -44.97 30.21 -15.04
CA GLY A 242 -45.07 28.79 -14.66
C GLY A 242 -43.79 27.97 -14.92
N LEU A 243 -42.64 28.63 -14.99
CA LEU A 243 -41.36 28.00 -15.34
C LEU A 243 -40.76 27.13 -14.22
N ALA A 244 -40.99 27.50 -12.96
CA ALA A 244 -40.44 26.84 -11.79
C ALA A 244 -40.70 25.31 -11.72
N PRO A 245 -41.95 24.81 -11.87
CA PRO A 245 -42.21 23.36 -11.85
C PRO A 245 -41.56 22.62 -13.02
N LEU A 246 -41.39 23.26 -14.18
CA LEU A 246 -40.76 22.63 -15.36
C LEU A 246 -39.24 22.51 -15.17
N LEU A 247 -38.58 23.55 -14.62
CA LEU A 247 -37.17 23.46 -14.27
C LEU A 247 -36.90 22.38 -13.22
N GLU A 248 -37.76 22.26 -12.21
CA GLU A 248 -37.63 21.22 -11.20
C GLU A 248 -37.78 19.81 -11.82
N GLN A 249 -38.74 19.63 -12.72
CA GLN A 249 -38.89 18.39 -13.49
C GLN A 249 -37.65 18.11 -14.33
N LEU A 250 -37.06 19.12 -14.97
CA LEU A 250 -35.85 18.99 -15.78
C LEU A 250 -34.66 18.56 -14.91
N THR A 251 -34.46 19.17 -13.75
CA THR A 251 -33.38 18.79 -12.82
C THR A 251 -33.54 17.35 -12.34
N ARG A 252 -34.77 16.92 -11.99
CA ARG A 252 -35.05 15.53 -11.60
C ARG A 252 -34.82 14.55 -12.74
N LEU A 253 -35.14 14.95 -13.98
CA LEU A 253 -34.96 14.11 -15.15
C LEU A 253 -33.47 13.97 -15.51
N VAL A 254 -32.70 15.05 -15.46
CA VAL A 254 -31.25 15.04 -15.67
C VAL A 254 -30.56 14.12 -14.66
N SER A 255 -30.89 14.22 -13.37
CA SER A 255 -30.31 13.32 -12.36
C SER A 255 -30.72 11.85 -12.57
N THR A 256 -31.94 11.61 -13.05
CA THR A 256 -32.41 10.26 -13.44
C THR A 256 -31.63 9.72 -14.65
N ILE A 257 -31.32 10.57 -15.63
CA ILE A 257 -30.50 10.20 -16.80
C ILE A 257 -29.08 9.84 -16.36
N GLU A 258 -28.45 10.66 -15.52
CA GLU A 258 -27.09 10.43 -15.01
C GLU A 258 -26.99 9.12 -14.23
N THR A 259 -27.94 8.86 -13.32
CA THR A 259 -27.99 7.62 -12.55
C THR A 259 -28.14 6.39 -13.47
N ARG A 260 -29.05 6.44 -14.45
CA ARG A 260 -29.22 5.35 -15.43
C ARG A 260 -27.98 5.14 -16.30
N GLN A 261 -27.29 6.21 -16.71
CA GLN A 261 -26.03 6.08 -17.44
C GLN A 261 -24.95 5.42 -16.59
N GLY A 262 -24.88 5.76 -15.29
CA GLY A 262 -24.04 5.07 -14.31
C GLY A 262 -24.37 3.59 -14.23
N ASP A 263 -25.65 3.23 -14.15
CA ASP A 263 -26.11 1.83 -14.10
C ASP A 263 -25.74 1.04 -15.36
N ILE A 264 -25.93 1.64 -16.54
CA ILE A 264 -25.52 1.06 -17.82
C ILE A 264 -24.00 0.85 -17.86
N GLY A 265 -23.21 1.82 -17.40
CA GLY A 265 -21.76 1.69 -17.30
C GLY A 265 -21.34 0.55 -16.37
N ARG A 266 -21.98 0.41 -15.21
CA ARG A 266 -21.75 -0.70 -14.27
C ARG A 266 -22.07 -2.05 -14.89
N LEU A 267 -23.22 -2.20 -15.55
CA LEU A 267 -23.60 -3.44 -16.23
C LEU A 267 -22.66 -3.77 -17.40
N HIS A 268 -22.23 -2.78 -18.18
CA HIS A 268 -21.26 -2.99 -19.26
C HIS A 268 -19.93 -3.53 -18.72
N ASN A 269 -19.43 -2.98 -17.61
CA ASN A 269 -18.22 -3.48 -16.96
C ASN A 269 -18.42 -4.91 -16.45
N LEU A 270 -19.52 -5.19 -15.75
CA LEU A 270 -19.83 -6.55 -15.28
C LEU A 270 -19.91 -7.57 -16.43
N LEU A 271 -20.53 -7.18 -17.56
CA LEU A 271 -20.63 -8.01 -18.74
C LEU A 271 -19.25 -8.25 -19.36
N ARG A 272 -18.44 -7.20 -19.53
CA ARG A 272 -17.07 -7.30 -20.03
C ARG A 272 -16.24 -8.24 -19.16
N ASP A 273 -16.29 -8.04 -17.84
CA ASP A 273 -15.52 -8.84 -16.89
C ASP A 273 -16.03 -10.29 -16.89
N SER A 274 -17.32 -10.54 -17.18
CA SER A 274 -17.84 -11.90 -17.35
C SER A 274 -17.36 -12.58 -18.63
N ILE A 275 -17.16 -11.82 -19.72
CA ILE A 275 -16.62 -12.34 -20.99
C ILE A 275 -15.13 -12.66 -20.86
N VAL A 276 -14.37 -11.86 -20.12
CA VAL A 276 -12.93 -12.10 -19.85
C VAL A 276 -12.71 -13.19 -18.78
N GLY A 277 -13.76 -13.56 -18.04
CA GLY A 277 -13.69 -14.55 -16.98
C GLY A 277 -13.07 -14.04 -15.68
N GLU A 278 -13.28 -12.77 -15.38
CA GLU A 278 -12.83 -12.07 -14.17
C GLU A 278 -14.00 -11.60 -13.29
N SER A 279 -15.24 -11.68 -13.79
CA SER A 279 -16.43 -11.35 -13.01
C SER A 279 -16.54 -12.22 -11.74
N PRO A 280 -16.98 -11.66 -10.60
CA PRO A 280 -17.23 -12.44 -9.38
C PRO A 280 -18.16 -13.63 -9.60
N LEU A 281 -19.16 -13.48 -10.48
CA LEU A 281 -20.05 -14.58 -10.86
C LEU A 281 -19.28 -15.70 -11.58
N PHE A 282 -18.39 -15.31 -12.50
CA PHE A 282 -17.54 -16.23 -13.23
C PHE A 282 -16.63 -17.02 -12.30
N VAL A 283 -15.93 -16.34 -11.39
CA VAL A 283 -15.06 -16.97 -10.41
C VAL A 283 -15.85 -17.97 -9.56
N SER A 284 -17.02 -17.58 -9.04
CA SER A 284 -17.84 -18.47 -8.20
C SER A 284 -18.33 -19.73 -8.92
N ILE A 285 -18.65 -19.63 -10.22
CA ILE A 285 -19.09 -20.77 -11.03
C ILE A 285 -17.89 -21.63 -11.41
N ALA A 286 -16.75 -21.02 -11.75
CA ALA A 286 -15.50 -21.73 -12.02
C ALA A 286 -15.00 -22.52 -10.78
N GLU A 287 -15.09 -21.95 -9.58
CA GLU A 287 -14.76 -22.65 -8.32
C GLU A 287 -15.66 -23.86 -8.07
N LYS A 288 -16.98 -23.71 -8.25
CA LYS A 288 -17.92 -24.85 -8.15
C LYS A 288 -17.58 -25.92 -9.18
N MET A 289 -17.26 -25.52 -10.40
CA MET A 289 -16.90 -26.44 -11.46
C MET A 289 -15.58 -27.15 -11.18
N ALA A 290 -14.59 -26.45 -10.61
CA ALA A 290 -13.33 -27.03 -10.16
C ALA A 290 -13.56 -28.08 -9.05
N SER A 291 -14.46 -27.81 -8.10
CA SER A 291 -14.83 -28.78 -7.06
C SER A 291 -15.48 -30.03 -7.65
N VAL A 292 -16.33 -29.89 -8.67
CA VAL A 292 -16.88 -31.05 -9.40
C VAL A 292 -15.75 -31.80 -10.11
N MET A 293 -14.87 -31.10 -10.83
CA MET A 293 -13.74 -31.69 -11.56
C MET A 293 -12.80 -32.50 -10.66
N GLN A 294 -12.57 -32.06 -9.43
CA GLN A 294 -11.74 -32.79 -8.46
C GLN A 294 -12.30 -34.17 -8.12
N SER A 295 -13.62 -34.36 -8.19
CA SER A 295 -14.28 -35.64 -7.93
C SER A 295 -14.39 -36.56 -9.15
N LEU A 296 -14.09 -36.04 -10.35
CA LEU A 296 -14.23 -36.79 -11.60
C LEU A 296 -13.01 -37.69 -11.88
N PRO A 297 -13.21 -38.86 -12.53
CA PRO A 297 -12.11 -39.69 -12.98
C PRO A 297 -11.30 -39.01 -14.09
N LEU A 298 -9.99 -39.21 -14.10
CA LEU A 298 -9.06 -38.62 -15.09
C LEU A 298 -9.46 -38.85 -16.55
N LYS A 299 -10.12 -39.98 -16.86
CA LYS A 299 -10.63 -40.27 -18.22
C LYS A 299 -11.69 -39.28 -18.66
N GLN A 300 -12.58 -38.88 -17.77
CA GLN A 300 -13.63 -37.90 -18.08
C GLN A 300 -13.04 -36.50 -18.22
N LEU A 301 -12.02 -36.15 -17.41
CA LEU A 301 -11.28 -34.89 -17.56
C LEU A 301 -10.53 -34.82 -18.90
N ASP A 302 -9.93 -35.91 -19.37
CA ASP A 302 -9.30 -36.01 -20.70
C ASP A 302 -10.32 -35.80 -21.84
N GLU A 303 -11.49 -36.44 -21.74
CA GLU A 303 -12.58 -36.24 -22.72
C GLU A 303 -13.10 -34.80 -22.73
N MET A 304 -13.10 -34.12 -21.59
CA MET A 304 -13.51 -32.72 -21.47
C MET A 304 -12.45 -31.79 -22.09
N ALA A 305 -11.17 -32.01 -21.77
CA ALA A 305 -10.07 -31.21 -22.32
C ALA A 305 -10.02 -31.28 -23.84
N LYS A 306 -10.20 -32.48 -24.41
CA LYS A 306 -10.26 -32.67 -25.88
C LYS A 306 -11.43 -31.99 -26.58
N LYS A 307 -12.47 -31.60 -25.84
CA LYS A 307 -13.62 -30.87 -26.39
C LYS A 307 -13.40 -29.35 -26.37
N THR A 308 -12.39 -28.87 -25.63
CA THR A 308 -11.94 -27.48 -25.72
C THR A 308 -11.15 -27.27 -27.02
N GLN A 309 -11.22 -26.05 -27.56
CA GLN A 309 -10.49 -25.62 -28.74
C GLN A 309 -9.05 -25.19 -28.39
N SER A 310 -8.80 -24.78 -27.14
CA SER A 310 -7.50 -24.31 -26.70
C SER A 310 -6.55 -25.45 -26.31
N THR A 311 -5.33 -25.39 -26.86
CA THR A 311 -4.20 -26.24 -26.44
C THR A 311 -3.76 -26.01 -24.99
N GLN A 312 -4.26 -24.96 -24.33
CA GLN A 312 -3.96 -24.69 -22.92
C GLN A 312 -4.57 -25.76 -22.01
N ASP A 313 -5.78 -26.23 -22.30
CA ASP A 313 -6.43 -27.24 -21.46
C ASP A 313 -5.71 -28.59 -21.57
N ASP A 314 -5.26 -28.96 -22.77
CA ASP A 314 -4.43 -30.15 -23.00
C ASP A 314 -3.13 -30.13 -22.18
N ARG A 315 -2.46 -28.96 -22.10
CA ARG A 315 -1.24 -28.78 -21.30
C ARG A 315 -1.51 -28.86 -19.80
N LEU A 316 -2.61 -28.25 -19.34
CA LEU A 316 -3.03 -28.32 -17.94
C LEU A 316 -3.37 -29.75 -17.55
N PHE A 317 -4.08 -30.48 -18.40
CA PHE A 317 -4.42 -31.88 -18.20
C PHE A 317 -3.16 -32.78 -18.20
N ALA A 318 -2.22 -32.56 -19.11
CA ALA A 318 -0.95 -33.30 -19.13
C ALA A 318 -0.18 -33.12 -17.80
N ARG A 319 -0.11 -31.89 -17.29
CA ARG A 319 0.50 -31.59 -15.98
C ARG A 319 -0.27 -32.22 -14.83
N LEU A 320 -1.60 -32.20 -14.85
CA LEU A 320 -2.43 -32.87 -13.85
C LEU A 320 -2.14 -34.37 -13.80
N ARG A 321 -2.07 -35.01 -14.98
CA ARG A 321 -1.75 -36.44 -15.09
C ARG A 321 -0.37 -36.77 -14.53
N GLU A 322 0.64 -35.99 -14.86
CA GLU A 322 1.99 -36.13 -14.32
C GLU A 322 1.98 -35.99 -12.79
N ASN A 323 1.31 -34.98 -12.25
CA ASN A 323 1.21 -34.78 -10.81
C ASN A 323 0.50 -35.95 -10.11
N VAL A 324 -0.54 -36.54 -10.70
CA VAL A 324 -1.22 -37.71 -10.11
C VAL A 324 -0.29 -38.93 -10.08
N GLU A 325 0.48 -39.15 -11.15
CA GLU A 325 1.47 -40.24 -11.20
C GLU A 325 2.58 -40.05 -10.17
N GLN A 326 3.10 -38.83 -10.05
CA GLN A 326 4.11 -38.49 -9.04
C GLN A 326 3.59 -38.67 -7.62
N VAL A 327 2.37 -38.20 -7.30
CA VAL A 327 1.74 -38.42 -5.99
C VAL A 327 1.61 -39.91 -5.68
N SER A 328 1.13 -40.72 -6.61
CA SER A 328 1.02 -42.17 -6.41
C SER A 328 2.39 -42.83 -6.15
N SER A 329 3.42 -42.43 -6.90
CA SER A 329 4.79 -42.95 -6.71
C SER A 329 5.40 -42.56 -5.36
N LEU A 330 5.14 -41.33 -4.89
CA LEU A 330 5.59 -40.84 -3.58
C LEU A 330 4.83 -41.52 -2.45
N GLU A 331 3.51 -41.71 -2.58
CA GLU A 331 2.70 -42.44 -1.61
C GLU A 331 3.16 -43.90 -1.47
N HIS A 332 3.46 -44.57 -2.58
CA HIS A 332 4.08 -45.91 -2.55
C HIS A 332 5.47 -45.91 -1.91
N SER A 333 6.31 -44.91 -2.20
CA SER A 333 7.64 -44.77 -1.59
C SER A 333 7.55 -44.55 -0.07
N LEU A 334 6.56 -43.77 0.37
CA LEU A 334 6.28 -43.50 1.79
C LEU A 334 5.77 -44.76 2.50
N GLN A 335 4.88 -45.52 1.87
CA GLN A 335 4.45 -46.83 2.37
C GLN A 335 5.60 -47.84 2.46
N ALA A 336 6.55 -47.82 1.52
CA ALA A 336 7.69 -48.72 1.51
C ALA A 336 8.74 -48.38 2.59
N ILE A 337 8.95 -47.10 2.90
CA ILE A 337 9.96 -46.66 3.87
C ILE A 337 9.47 -46.69 5.32
N GLN A 338 8.15 -46.56 5.53
CA GLN A 338 7.55 -46.58 6.85
C GLN A 338 7.93 -47.82 7.70
N PRO A 339 7.82 -49.07 7.22
CA PRO A 339 8.23 -50.23 8.01
C PRO A 339 9.74 -50.24 8.32
N GLN A 340 10.57 -49.69 7.43
CA GLN A 340 12.02 -49.58 7.66
C GLN A 340 12.30 -48.59 8.79
N TRP A 341 11.65 -47.43 8.77
CA TRP A 341 11.73 -46.45 9.84
C TRP A 341 11.26 -47.01 11.18
N GLU A 342 10.12 -47.71 11.20
CA GLU A 342 9.60 -48.35 12.41
C GLU A 342 10.59 -49.38 12.99
N ALA A 343 11.19 -50.22 12.12
CA ALA A 343 12.18 -51.19 12.53
C ALA A 343 13.45 -50.53 13.10
N THR A 344 14.01 -49.54 12.40
CA THR A 344 15.20 -48.81 12.85
C THR A 344 14.95 -48.01 14.13
N ASN A 345 13.77 -47.41 14.27
CA ASN A 345 13.39 -46.68 15.48
C ASN A 345 13.29 -47.61 16.71
N VAL A 346 12.71 -48.80 16.56
CA VAL A 346 12.68 -49.81 17.63
C VAL A 346 14.09 -50.27 18.01
N GLN A 347 14.99 -50.41 17.03
CA GLN A 347 16.39 -50.77 17.28
C GLN A 347 17.15 -49.66 18.01
N TYR A 348 16.93 -48.40 17.61
CA TYR A 348 17.49 -47.23 18.26
C TYR A 348 17.05 -47.11 19.72
N GLU A 349 15.74 -47.19 20.01
CA GLU A 349 15.24 -47.10 21.39
C GLU A 349 15.81 -48.21 22.28
N ARG A 350 15.94 -49.43 21.77
CA ARG A 350 16.57 -50.54 22.50
C ARG A 350 18.06 -50.31 22.77
N MET A 351 18.77 -49.77 21.79
CA MET A 351 20.18 -49.39 21.97
C MET A 351 20.31 -48.31 23.05
N ARG A 352 19.40 -47.33 23.03
CA ARG A 352 19.37 -46.25 23.99
C ARG A 352 19.06 -46.75 25.40
N GLU A 353 18.08 -47.64 25.56
CA GLU A 353 17.77 -48.32 26.82
C GLU A 353 18.99 -49.12 27.34
N LEU A 354 19.68 -49.84 26.45
CA LEU A 354 20.89 -50.59 26.77
C LEU A 354 22.02 -49.66 27.26
N SER A 355 22.25 -48.55 26.55
CA SER A 355 23.23 -47.51 26.87
C SER A 355 22.94 -46.88 28.24
N GLN A 356 21.67 -46.53 28.51
CA GLN A 356 21.23 -46.01 29.80
C GLN A 356 21.40 -47.02 30.94
N HIS A 357 21.03 -48.29 30.73
CA HIS A 357 21.22 -49.34 31.73
C HIS A 357 22.69 -49.61 32.03
N TYR A 358 23.55 -49.58 31.01
CA TYR A 358 24.99 -49.69 31.18
C TYR A 358 25.55 -48.52 32.00
N ALA A 359 25.17 -47.27 31.66
CA ALA A 359 25.59 -46.09 32.39
C ALA A 359 25.11 -46.10 33.87
N ALA A 360 23.84 -46.44 34.11
CA ALA A 360 23.26 -46.50 35.44
C ALA A 360 23.85 -47.61 36.33
N SER A 361 24.37 -48.68 35.73
CA SER A 361 24.96 -49.81 36.46
C SER A 361 26.33 -49.53 37.10
N GLY A 362 26.96 -48.38 36.80
CA GLY A 362 28.29 -48.02 37.31
C GLY A 362 29.45 -48.85 36.71
N LEU A 363 29.14 -49.74 35.77
CA LEU A 363 30.10 -50.60 35.06
C LEU A 363 31.01 -49.84 34.08
N ASN A 364 30.77 -48.54 33.88
CA ASN A 364 31.59 -47.64 33.07
C ASN A 364 32.80 -47.05 33.85
N SER A 365 33.06 -47.49 35.08
CA SER A 365 34.22 -47.00 35.84
C SER A 365 35.54 -47.49 35.23
N ALA A 366 36.54 -46.60 35.13
CA ALA A 366 37.88 -46.91 34.63
C ALA A 366 38.62 -48.02 35.41
N LYS A 367 38.09 -48.40 36.59
CA LYS A 367 38.63 -49.46 37.45
C LYS A 367 38.31 -50.87 36.96
N TYR A 368 37.33 -51.02 36.05
CA TYR A 368 36.88 -52.33 35.58
C TYR A 368 37.50 -52.71 34.23
N SER A 369 37.96 -53.95 34.16
CA SER A 369 38.31 -54.64 32.92
C SER A 369 37.45 -55.90 32.80
N TYR A 370 37.10 -56.28 31.57
CA TYR A 370 36.24 -57.41 31.25
C TYR A 370 37.01 -58.44 30.42
N ASP A 371 36.94 -59.71 30.80
CA ASP A 371 37.52 -60.82 30.03
C ASP A 371 36.61 -61.24 28.85
N ILE A 372 36.35 -60.28 27.96
CA ILE A 372 35.47 -60.45 26.80
C ILE A 372 36.06 -59.76 25.57
N ASP A 373 35.90 -60.39 24.42
CA ASP A 373 36.38 -59.87 23.15
C ASP A 373 35.42 -58.84 22.54
N GLN A 374 35.96 -57.96 21.69
CA GLN A 374 35.17 -56.94 20.99
C GLN A 374 34.06 -57.53 20.14
N LYS A 375 34.35 -58.63 19.44
CA LYS A 375 33.39 -59.32 18.58
C LYS A 375 32.20 -59.85 19.39
N GLN A 376 32.47 -60.41 20.57
CA GLN A 376 31.43 -60.95 21.46
C GLN A 376 30.50 -59.86 21.99
N ILE A 377 31.04 -58.68 22.35
CA ILE A 377 30.20 -57.54 22.75
C ILE A 377 29.32 -57.06 21.58
N VAL A 378 29.89 -56.93 20.38
CA VAL A 378 29.13 -56.49 19.20
C VAL A 378 28.03 -57.51 18.84
N ASP A 379 28.30 -58.80 18.96
CA ASP A 379 27.31 -59.84 18.70
C ASP A 379 26.21 -59.89 19.77
N LEU A 380 26.56 -59.63 21.04
CA LEU A 380 25.59 -59.53 22.13
C LEU A 380 24.70 -58.29 21.99
N ILE A 381 25.26 -57.15 21.56
CA ILE A 381 24.50 -55.95 21.21
C ILE A 381 23.52 -56.24 20.07
N LYS A 382 23.98 -56.89 18.99
CA LYS A 382 23.10 -57.30 17.87
C LYS A 382 21.98 -58.21 18.35
N ALA A 383 22.27 -59.17 19.22
CA ALA A 383 21.28 -60.10 19.76
C ALA A 383 20.21 -59.40 20.62
N ILE A 384 20.61 -58.43 21.45
CA ILE A 384 19.69 -57.60 22.26
C ILE A 384 18.80 -56.72 21.36
N VAL A 385 19.40 -56.08 20.36
CA VAL A 385 18.70 -55.24 19.38
C VAL A 385 17.70 -56.06 18.55
N LEU A 386 18.06 -57.30 18.17
CA LEU A 386 17.21 -58.25 17.43
C LEU A 386 16.20 -59.01 18.31
N LYS A 387 15.96 -58.57 19.55
CA LYS A 387 15.03 -59.15 20.52
C LYS A 387 15.37 -60.57 21.04
N GLN A 388 16.58 -61.05 20.85
CA GLN A 388 16.98 -62.37 21.38
C GLN A 388 17.22 -62.33 22.89
N PHE A 389 17.60 -61.16 23.42
CA PHE A 389 17.82 -60.93 24.85
C PHE A 389 17.25 -59.59 25.32
N GLY A 390 16.99 -59.46 26.62
CA GLY A 390 16.53 -58.20 27.21
C GLY A 390 17.66 -57.15 27.35
N PRO A 391 17.33 -55.85 27.47
CA PRO A 391 18.33 -54.76 27.59
C PRO A 391 19.28 -54.89 28.78
N ARG A 392 18.89 -55.68 29.81
CA ARG A 392 19.70 -55.92 31.02
C ARG A 392 20.75 -57.01 30.84
N HIS A 393 20.64 -57.82 29.79
CA HIS A 393 21.48 -59.01 29.61
C HIS A 393 22.96 -58.66 29.45
N LEU A 394 23.28 -57.55 28.76
CA LEU A 394 24.66 -57.05 28.66
C LEU A 394 25.23 -56.71 30.04
N VAL A 395 24.46 -56.05 30.89
CA VAL A 395 24.89 -55.68 32.26
C VAL A 395 25.11 -56.94 33.11
N GLU A 396 24.30 -57.98 32.94
CA GLU A 396 24.45 -59.26 33.64
C GLU A 396 25.70 -60.02 33.20
N VAL A 397 25.95 -60.11 31.89
CA VAL A 397 27.16 -60.74 31.34
C VAL A 397 28.41 -59.96 31.73
N LEU A 398 28.38 -58.62 31.69
CA LEU A 398 29.53 -57.82 32.12
C LEU A 398 29.78 -57.94 33.63
N LYS A 399 28.75 -58.15 34.46
CA LYS A 399 28.92 -58.41 35.90
C LYS A 399 29.61 -59.75 36.19
N SER A 400 29.36 -60.79 35.39
CA SER A 400 29.98 -62.11 35.59
C SER A 400 31.41 -62.19 35.08
N VAL A 401 31.77 -61.36 34.11
CA VAL A 401 33.09 -61.39 33.44
C VAL A 401 34.00 -60.22 33.86
N ARG A 402 33.60 -59.44 34.88
CA ARG A 402 34.40 -58.31 35.40
C ARG A 402 35.55 -58.79 36.29
N TYR A 403 36.69 -58.12 36.18
CA TYR A 403 37.75 -58.14 37.17
C TYR A 403 38.26 -56.71 37.41
N VAL A 404 38.73 -56.46 38.63
CA VAL A 404 39.41 -55.20 38.96
C VAL A 404 40.86 -55.38 38.55
N SER A 405 41.33 -54.56 37.62
CA SER A 405 42.75 -54.55 37.29
C SER A 405 43.49 -53.94 38.47
N GLU A 406 44.21 -54.75 39.26
CA GLU A 406 45.16 -54.21 40.23
C GLU A 406 46.20 -53.39 39.45
N ALA A 407 46.33 -52.13 39.81
CA ALA A 407 47.46 -51.34 39.37
C ALA A 407 48.70 -51.99 39.99
N GLY A 408 49.52 -52.66 39.16
CA GLY A 408 50.74 -53.31 39.59
C GLY A 408 51.62 -52.35 40.37
N SER A 409 51.85 -52.67 41.63
CA SER A 409 52.94 -52.14 42.44
C SER A 409 54.23 -52.84 42.02
N SER A 410 55.14 -52.14 41.36
CA SER A 410 56.57 -52.47 41.37
C SER A 410 57.35 -51.20 41.73
N SER A 411 58.04 -51.27 42.88
CA SER A 411 58.94 -50.26 43.43
C SER A 411 60.34 -50.32 42.83
N SER A 412 61.13 -49.26 43.13
CA SER A 412 62.59 -49.12 43.02
C SER A 412 63.09 -48.63 41.64
N ASP A 413 63.95 -47.61 41.48
CA ASP A 413 64.72 -46.73 42.37
C ASP A 413 65.12 -45.43 41.62
N ASN A 414 65.37 -44.35 42.38
CA ASN A 414 66.14 -43.14 42.03
C ASN A 414 65.62 -42.25 40.88
N ASP A 415 65.60 -40.92 40.95
CA ASP A 415 66.35 -39.98 41.76
C ASP A 415 65.55 -38.66 41.85
N TRP A 416 65.55 -38.05 43.03
CA TRP A 416 64.94 -36.74 43.28
C TRP A 416 65.98 -35.66 42.99
N SER A 417 65.70 -34.75 42.06
CA SER A 417 66.24 -33.39 42.13
C SER A 417 65.14 -32.37 41.93
N TRP A 418 65.07 -31.45 42.90
CA TRP A 418 64.25 -30.26 42.90
C TRP A 418 64.83 -29.22 41.94
N THR A 419 63.99 -28.58 41.13
CA THR A 419 63.77 -27.11 41.14
C THR A 419 62.85 -26.64 40.01
N SER A 420 61.88 -25.79 40.40
CA SER A 420 61.15 -24.75 39.66
C SER A 420 60.54 -25.10 38.28
N SER A 421 59.22 -25.05 38.13
CA SER A 421 58.50 -23.77 38.18
C SER A 421 56.99 -23.92 38.43
N SER A 422 56.49 -22.89 39.11
CA SER A 422 55.11 -22.47 39.28
C SER A 422 54.24 -22.57 38.04
N THR A 423 53.01 -23.08 38.20
CA THR A 423 51.81 -22.40 37.69
C THR A 423 50.56 -22.90 38.41
N SER A 424 49.89 -21.94 39.03
CA SER A 424 48.67 -22.03 39.80
C SER A 424 47.44 -21.94 38.88
N THR A 425 46.55 -22.91 39.06
CA THR A 425 45.09 -22.76 39.25
C THR A 425 44.39 -21.54 38.62
N LYS A 426 43.43 -21.76 37.71
CA LYS A 426 41.97 -21.87 37.97
C LYS A 426 41.13 -21.45 36.75
N THR A 427 40.03 -22.19 36.60
CA THR A 427 38.72 -21.84 35.97
C THR A 427 38.68 -21.52 34.47
N SER A 428 37.90 -22.33 33.74
CA SER A 428 37.08 -21.80 32.64
C SER A 428 35.72 -22.52 32.61
N SER A 429 34.70 -21.72 32.88
CA SER A 429 33.31 -21.97 32.58
C SER A 429 33.03 -21.80 31.09
N SER A 430 31.97 -22.48 30.65
CA SER A 430 31.06 -22.13 29.55
C SER A 430 31.12 -20.70 28.99
N GLY A 431 30.95 -20.59 27.67
CA GLY A 431 30.30 -19.42 27.05
C GLY A 431 30.98 -18.90 25.78
N THR A 432 30.63 -19.52 24.65
CA THR A 432 30.53 -18.96 23.29
C THR A 432 30.92 -17.49 23.05
N THR A 433 31.89 -17.23 22.15
CA THR A 433 31.89 -16.09 21.21
C THR A 433 32.83 -16.28 20.01
N ARG A 434 32.23 -16.40 18.81
CA ARG A 434 32.48 -15.73 17.51
C ARG A 434 33.90 -15.31 17.00
N THR A 435 34.12 -15.66 15.71
CA THR A 435 34.70 -14.90 14.54
C THR A 435 36.23 -14.64 14.53
N SER A 436 36.99 -14.60 13.42
CA SER A 436 36.85 -13.96 12.07
C SER A 436 38.00 -14.44 11.13
N ALA A 437 37.81 -14.70 9.81
CA ALA A 437 37.94 -13.83 8.61
C ALA A 437 39.35 -13.59 8.01
N SER A 438 39.46 -13.72 6.68
CA SER A 438 40.16 -12.85 5.68
C SER A 438 40.03 -13.51 4.27
N THR A 439 39.95 -12.89 3.09
CA THR A 439 39.91 -11.53 2.50
C THR A 439 39.54 -11.76 1.00
N SER A 440 38.85 -10.90 0.23
CA SER A 440 39.22 -9.52 -0.13
C SER A 440 38.07 -8.69 -0.77
N THR A 441 38.22 -7.37 -0.61
CA THR A 441 37.67 -6.13 -1.21
C THR A 441 36.89 -6.13 -2.56
N PHE A 442 35.78 -5.39 -2.60
CA PHE A 442 35.61 -4.05 -3.22
C PHE A 442 34.20 -3.48 -2.89
N SER A 443 33.99 -2.19 -3.16
CA SER A 443 33.18 -1.20 -2.46
C SER A 443 31.71 -0.99 -2.88
N SER A 444 31.02 -0.30 -1.97
CA SER A 444 30.02 0.77 -2.13
C SER A 444 28.54 0.48 -2.48
N ARG A 445 27.71 0.71 -1.44
CA ARG A 445 26.42 1.45 -1.35
C ARG A 445 25.28 1.17 -2.34
N GLY A 446 24.15 0.69 -1.78
CA GLY A 446 22.77 0.79 -2.29
C GLY A 446 21.81 -0.02 -1.40
N SER A 447 21.10 0.58 -0.44
CA SER A 447 19.77 1.21 -0.49
C SER A 447 18.60 0.23 -0.75
N GLY A 448 17.83 -0.05 0.30
CA GLY A 448 16.55 -0.74 0.25
C GLY A 448 15.41 0.19 -0.19
N SER A 449 14.45 -0.41 -0.87
CA SER A 449 13.22 0.20 -1.35
C SER A 449 12.11 0.08 -0.30
N SER A 450 11.74 1.22 0.28
CA SER A 450 10.41 1.48 0.83
C SER A 450 9.74 2.53 -0.03
N SER A 451 8.47 2.31 -0.35
CA SER A 451 7.65 3.17 -1.18
C SER A 451 6.94 4.27 -0.36
N ARG A 452 6.60 5.35 -1.09
CA ARG A 452 5.58 6.39 -0.87
C ARG A 452 6.02 7.70 -0.21
N GLY A 453 5.98 8.76 -1.04
CA GLY A 453 5.34 10.02 -0.69
C GLY A 453 6.18 11.29 -0.81
N SER A 454 6.34 11.82 -2.03
CA SER A 454 6.51 13.27 -2.22
C SER A 454 6.19 13.68 -3.66
N SER A 455 5.28 14.64 -3.76
CA SER A 455 4.96 15.50 -4.89
C SER A 455 6.18 16.14 -5.51
N SER A 456 6.27 16.11 -6.84
CA SER A 456 7.03 17.10 -7.61
C SER A 456 6.17 17.67 -8.74
N SER A 457 6.15 19.00 -8.73
CA SER A 457 5.72 19.90 -9.77
C SER A 457 6.42 19.61 -11.09
N GLY A 458 5.66 19.16 -12.07
CA GLY A 458 6.06 19.21 -13.47
C GLY A 458 5.88 20.63 -14.00
N SER A 459 6.99 21.32 -14.24
CA SER A 459 7.03 22.48 -15.12
C SER A 459 7.02 21.99 -16.56
N SER A 460 5.82 21.85 -17.12
CA SER A 460 5.62 21.70 -18.56
C SER A 460 5.72 23.06 -19.23
N SER A 461 6.73 23.21 -20.06
CA SER A 461 6.78 24.15 -21.16
C SER A 461 5.59 23.91 -22.09
N SER A 462 4.63 24.83 -22.13
CA SER A 462 3.64 24.93 -23.19
C SER A 462 3.96 26.14 -24.06
N SER A 463 4.35 25.84 -25.29
CA SER A 463 4.25 26.70 -26.45
C SER A 463 2.80 27.17 -26.65
N SER A 464 2.60 28.49 -26.78
CA SER A 464 1.39 29.05 -27.38
C SER A 464 1.79 30.11 -28.41
N SER A 465 1.64 29.72 -29.66
CA SER A 465 1.58 30.57 -30.84
C SER A 465 0.24 31.29 -30.94
N GLY A 466 0.27 32.57 -31.31
CA GLY A 466 -0.74 33.20 -32.17
C GLY A 466 -1.89 33.93 -31.47
N SER A 467 -1.88 35.27 -31.52
CA SER A 467 -2.52 36.05 -32.59
C SER A 467 -2.96 37.44 -32.11
N SER A 468 -2.80 38.38 -33.03
CA SER A 468 -3.05 39.81 -32.98
C SER A 468 -4.55 40.15 -32.96
N PHE A 469 -4.96 41.10 -32.11
CA PHE A 469 -6.01 42.12 -32.28
C PHE A 469 -5.90 43.02 -31.03
N GLY A 470 -5.78 44.35 -31.04
CA GLY A 470 -6.26 45.36 -31.97
C GLY A 470 -7.28 46.25 -31.23
N GLY A 471 -6.88 47.48 -30.85
CA GLY A 471 -7.71 48.49 -30.20
C GLY A 471 -7.46 48.58 -28.69
N GLY A 472 -7.37 49.73 -28.04
CA GLY A 472 -7.66 51.11 -28.41
C GLY A 472 -7.60 51.90 -27.11
N SER A 473 -6.75 52.92 -27.11
CA SER A 473 -6.62 54.05 -26.18
C SER A 473 -7.80 54.28 -25.23
N HIS A 474 -7.53 54.43 -23.92
CA HIS A 474 -8.00 55.60 -23.15
C HIS A 474 -7.00 55.93 -22.04
N ARG A 475 -6.43 57.13 -22.15
CA ARG A 475 -5.63 57.80 -21.13
C ARG A 475 -6.59 58.43 -20.13
N THR A 476 -6.44 58.15 -18.85
CA THR A 476 -6.99 59.02 -17.80
C THR A 476 -5.91 59.30 -16.76
N SER A 477 -5.42 60.54 -16.86
CA SER A 477 -4.93 61.39 -15.77
C SER A 477 -3.99 60.78 -14.73
N SER A 478 -2.71 60.95 -15.02
CA SER A 478 -1.64 61.18 -14.06
C SER A 478 -2.09 62.05 -12.88
N SER A 479 -2.19 61.45 -11.69
CA SER A 479 -2.02 62.19 -10.44
C SER A 479 -0.53 62.18 -10.11
N SER A 480 0.15 63.23 -10.60
CA SER A 480 1.54 63.52 -10.26
C SER A 480 1.62 63.92 -8.79
N GLY A 481 2.12 63.03 -7.93
CA GLY A 481 2.31 63.37 -6.53
C GLY A 481 2.91 62.29 -5.62
N GLY A 482 3.35 61.14 -6.13
CA GLY A 482 4.01 60.11 -5.32
C GLY A 482 5.53 60.29 -5.33
N GLY A 483 6.06 61.15 -4.46
CA GLY A 483 7.51 61.31 -4.33
C GLY A 483 8.14 60.02 -3.79
N ARG A 484 9.07 59.43 -4.56
CA ARG A 484 10.03 58.44 -4.05
C ARG A 484 10.69 58.95 -2.77
N PHE A 485 11.10 58.05 -1.88
CA PHE A 485 11.91 58.41 -0.71
C PHE A 485 13.13 59.21 -1.19
N THR A 486 13.14 60.52 -0.93
CA THR A 486 14.26 61.39 -1.26
C THR A 486 15.20 61.43 -0.08
N THR A 487 16.32 60.71 -0.18
CA THR A 487 17.52 61.01 0.59
C THR A 487 18.25 62.13 -0.10
N THR A 488 18.68 63.16 0.63
CA THR A 488 19.70 64.06 0.09
C THR A 488 21.02 63.28 0.06
N ASP A 489 21.33 62.64 -1.07
CA ASP A 489 22.67 62.10 -1.31
C ASP A 489 23.63 63.27 -1.51
N SER A 490 24.41 63.59 -0.47
CA SER A 490 25.81 64.04 -0.51
C SER A 490 26.26 64.52 0.89
N PHE A 491 27.46 64.08 1.27
CA PHE A 491 28.24 64.33 2.50
C PHE A 491 28.12 65.70 3.17
#